data_AF-A0A4Q1UHM6-F1
#
_entry.id   AF-A0A4Q1UHM6-F1
#
_cell.length_a   1.000
_cell.length_b   1.000
_cell.length_c   1.000
_cell.angle_alpha   90.00
_cell.angle_beta   90.00
_cell.angle_gamma   90.00
#
_symmetry.space_group_name_H-M   'P 1'
#
loop_
_entity.id
_entity.type
_entity.pdbx_description
1 polymer ?
#
loop_
_entity_poly.entity_id
_entity_poly.type
_entity_poly.pdbx_seq_one_letter_code
_entity_poly.pdbx_strand_id
1 'polypeptide(L)' 'MQMRGYLGAVRDAELADLQAAIQRFVRGEVKTGNAQFCPSSAQLCIEVRERRVMRELLARRAAQGPARPVIA' A
#
# COMPACT_ATOMS: atom_id res chain seq x y z
N MET A 1 11.75 -21.72 0.23
CA MET A 1 10.59 -21.26 -0.57
C MET A 1 10.02 -19.93 -0.09
N GLN A 2 9.79 -19.71 1.22
CA GLN A 2 9.14 -18.50 1.75
C GLN A 2 9.84 -17.18 1.37
N MET A 3 11.16 -17.07 1.50
CA MET A 3 11.90 -15.84 1.21
C MET A 3 11.77 -15.38 -0.26
N ARG A 4 11.72 -16.32 -1.20
CA ARG A 4 11.49 -16.01 -2.63
C ARG A 4 10.10 -15.40 -2.85
N GLY A 5 9.10 -15.82 -2.06
CA GLY A 5 7.76 -15.25 -2.09
C GLY A 5 7.73 -13.78 -1.65
N TYR A 6 8.43 -13.45 -0.56
CA TYR A 6 8.55 -12.05 -0.11
C TYR A 6 9.29 -11.18 -1.12
N LEU A 7 10.41 -11.66 -1.69
CA LEU A 7 11.12 -10.94 -2.75
C LEU A 7 10.24 -10.73 -3.99
N GLY A 8 9.41 -11.71 -4.36
CA GLY A 8 8.44 -11.57 -5.44
C GLY A 8 7.34 -10.55 -5.13
N ALA A 9 6.84 -10.52 -3.89
CA ALA A 9 5.78 -9.62 -3.45
C ALA A 9 6.17 -8.13 -3.48
N VAL A 10 7.48 -7.83 -3.40
CA VAL A 10 8.00 -6.45 -3.30
C VAL A 10 8.89 -6.05 -4.47
N ARG A 11 9.08 -6.92 -5.47
CA ARG A 11 10.06 -6.74 -6.55
C ARG A 11 9.93 -5.38 -7.27
N ASP A 12 8.70 -5.01 -7.59
CA ASP A 12 8.37 -3.81 -8.36
C ASP A 12 7.69 -2.73 -7.49
N ALA A 13 7.85 -2.85 -6.17
CA ALA A 13 7.26 -1.93 -5.21
C ALA A 13 8.13 -0.69 -5.03
N GLU A 14 7.51 0.48 -4.99
CA GLU A 14 8.20 1.66 -4.49
C GLU A 14 8.40 1.58 -2.98
N LEU A 15 9.52 2.13 -2.48
CA LEU A 15 9.86 2.09 -1.06
C LEU A 15 8.77 2.71 -0.18
N ALA A 16 8.15 3.80 -0.63
CA ALA A 16 7.07 4.47 0.10
C ALA A 16 5.85 3.55 0.28
N ASP A 17 5.47 2.82 -0.77
CA ASP A 17 4.34 1.90 -0.76
C ASP A 17 4.63 0.71 0.19
N LEU A 18 5.86 0.19 0.16
CA LEU A 18 6.31 -0.90 1.03
C LEU A 18 6.34 -0.49 2.51
N GLN A 19 6.93 0.67 2.83
CA GLN A 19 6.99 1.16 4.21
C GLN A 19 5.59 1.38 4.78
N ALA A 20 4.69 2.00 3.99
CA ALA A 20 3.33 2.22 4.41
C ALA A 20 2.56 0.90 4.62
N ALA A 21 2.75 -0.10 3.76
CA ALA A 21 2.18 -1.44 3.95
C ALA A 21 2.66 -2.09 5.25
N ILE A 22 3.96 -2.07 5.53
CA ILE A 22 4.54 -2.65 6.76
C ILE A 22 4.00 -1.95 8.00
N GLN A 23 3.93 -0.61 8.00
CA GLN A 23 3.40 0.15 9.13
C GLN A 23 1.95 -0.22 9.46
N ARG A 24 1.12 -0.50 8.44
CA ARG A 24 -0.25 -0.96 8.65
C ARG A 24 -0.32 -2.32 9.32
N PHE A 25 0.54 -3.26 8.92
CA PHE A 25 0.61 -4.56 9.58
C PHE A 25 1.02 -4.41 11.05
N VAL A 26 2.05 -3.62 11.32
CA VAL A 26 2.53 -3.34 12.69
C VAL A 26 1.42 -2.74 13.56
N ARG A 27 0.57 -1.90 12.98
CA ARG A 27 -0.55 -1.26 13.68
C ARG A 27 -1.84 -2.10 13.72
N GLY A 28 -1.87 -3.27 13.10
CA GLY A 28 -3.08 -4.10 13.00
C GLY A 28 -4.19 -3.49 12.12
N GLU A 29 -3.83 -2.61 11.19
CA GLU A 29 -4.77 -1.90 10.30
C GLU A 29 -5.14 -2.70 9.03
N VAL A 30 -4.63 -3.93 8.91
CA VAL A 30 -4.88 -4.82 7.77
C VAL A 30 -5.98 -5.81 8.13
N LYS A 31 -7.10 -5.74 7.41
CA LYS A 31 -8.35 -6.47 7.73
C LYS A 31 -8.19 -7.98 7.85
N THR A 32 -7.24 -8.56 7.13
CA THR A 32 -6.99 -10.01 7.11
C THR A 32 -5.67 -10.38 7.80
N GLY A 33 -5.01 -9.42 8.46
CA GLY A 33 -3.72 -9.61 9.13
C GLY A 33 -3.88 -9.88 10.62
N ASN A 34 -3.20 -10.91 11.12
CA ASN A 34 -2.94 -11.02 12.55
C ASN A 34 -1.62 -10.28 12.85
N ALA A 35 -1.68 -9.19 13.63
CA ALA A 35 -0.52 -8.37 13.99
C ALA A 35 0.49 -9.08 14.91
N GLN A 36 0.19 -10.30 15.39
CA GLN A 36 1.12 -11.12 16.19
C GLN A 36 2.25 -11.74 15.36
N PHE A 37 2.10 -11.82 14.04
CA PHE A 37 3.08 -12.41 13.13
C PHE A 37 3.39 -11.48 11.97
N CYS A 38 4.56 -11.70 11.34
CA CYS A 38 4.88 -11.05 10.07
C CYS A 38 3.81 -11.40 9.00
N PRO A 39 3.50 -10.46 8.09
CA PRO A 39 2.52 -10.72 7.04
C PRO A 39 3.04 -11.78 6.09
N SER A 40 2.22 -12.75 5.70
CA SER A 40 2.55 -13.66 4.59
C SER A 40 2.90 -12.88 3.31
N SER A 41 3.65 -13.49 2.40
CA SER A 41 3.99 -12.85 1.12
C SER A 41 2.77 -12.43 0.31
N ALA A 42 1.64 -13.15 0.43
CA ALA A 42 0.38 -12.77 -0.21
C ALA A 42 -0.23 -11.52 0.42
N GLN A 43 -0.29 -11.46 1.75
CA GLN A 43 -0.75 -10.29 2.50
C GLN A 43 0.09 -9.06 2.18
N LEU A 44 1.42 -9.22 2.13
CA LEU A 44 2.33 -8.13 1.78
C LEU A 44 2.12 -7.64 0.33
N CYS A 45 1.99 -8.56 -0.62
CA CYS A 45 1.76 -8.23 -2.04
C CYS A 45 0.47 -7.41 -2.23
N ILE A 46 -0.62 -7.83 -1.56
CA ILE A 46 -1.91 -7.16 -1.63
C ILE A 46 -1.80 -5.74 -1.08
N GLU A 47 -1.25 -5.57 0.12
CA GLU A 47 -1.15 -4.26 0.76
C GLU A 47 -0.26 -3.31 -0.04
N VAL A 48 0.90 -3.77 -0.51
CA VAL A 48 1.79 -2.95 -1.36
C VAL A 48 1.07 -2.48 -2.62
N ARG A 49 0.29 -3.37 -3.26
CA ARG A 49 -0.51 -3.01 -4.45
C ARG A 49 -1.57 -1.97 -4.13
N GLU A 50 -2.28 -2.11 -3.01
CA GLU A 50 -3.26 -1.11 -2.57
C GLU A 50 -2.61 0.26 -2.33
N ARG A 51 -1.43 0.27 -1.68
CA ARG A 51 -0.66 1.50 -1.41
C ARG A 51 -0.28 2.22 -2.70
N ARG A 52 0.21 1.47 -3.69
CA ARG A 52 0.53 1.98 -5.01
C ARG A 52 -0.70 2.59 -5.69
N VAL A 53 -1.82 1.89 -5.70
CA VAL A 53 -3.07 2.40 -6.31
C VAL A 53 -3.51 3.70 -5.63
N MET A 54 -3.47 3.75 -4.29
CA MET A 54 -3.84 4.94 -3.55
C MET A 54 -2.93 6.13 -3.85
N ARG A 55 -1.61 5.90 -3.92
CA ARG A 55 -0.64 6.94 -4.28
C ARG A 55 -0.87 7.45 -5.71
N GLU A 56 -1.08 6.56 -6.67
CA GLU A 56 -1.38 6.94 -8.06
C GLU A 56 -2.68 7.75 -8.15
N LEU A 57 -3.73 7.37 -7.40
CA LEU A 57 -4.98 8.13 -7.34
C LEU A 57 -4.80 9.53 -6.76
N LEU A 58 -4.04 9.65 -5.66
CA LEU A 58 -3.74 10.94 -5.03
C LEU A 58 -2.90 11.84 -5.94
N ALA A 59 -1.92 11.27 -6.65
CA ALA A 59 -1.10 12.00 -7.62
C ALA A 59 -1.95 12.52 -8.79
N ARG A 60 -2.86 11.69 -9.33
CA ARG A 60 -3.81 12.10 -10.38
C ARG A 60 -4.74 13.21 -9.90
N ARG A 61 -5.24 13.13 -8.66
CA ARG A 61 -6.08 14.17 -8.06
C ARG A 61 -5.31 15.48 -7.87
N ALA A 62 -4.05 15.41 -7.43
CA ALA A 62 -3.21 16.59 -7.28
C ALA A 62 -2.93 17.28 -8.64
N ALA A 63 -2.76 16.49 -9.71
CA ALA A 63 -2.54 17.02 -11.06
C ALA A 63 -3.78 17.73 -11.66
N GLN A 64 -4.99 17.40 -11.20
CA GLN A 64 -6.24 18.00 -11.70
C GLN A 64 -6.54 19.40 -11.11
N GLY A 65 -5.69 19.91 -10.20
CA GLY A 65 -5.87 21.20 -9.55
C GLY A 65 -7.05 21.24 -8.57
N PRO A 66 -7.19 22.33 -7.78
CA PRO A 66 -8.33 22.48 -6.89
C PRO A 66 -9.62 22.51 -7.70
N ALA A 67 -10.60 21.68 -7.30
CA ALA A 67 -11.95 21.76 -7.85
C ALA A 67 -12.43 23.21 -7.74
N ARG A 68 -12.71 23.85 -8.87
CA ARG A 68 -13.16 25.24 -8.93
C ARG A 68 -14.39 25.36 -8.03
N PRO A 69 -14.40 26.22 -7.00
CA PRO A 69 -15.58 26.40 -6.18
C PRO A 69 -16.70 26.91 -7.08
N VAL A 70 -17.81 26.17 -7.13
CA VAL A 70 -19.05 26.64 -7.74
C VAL A 70 -19.63 27.65 -6.76
N ILE A 71 -19.40 28.93 -7.03
CA ILE A 71 -20.04 30.02 -6.29
C ILE A 71 -21.44 30.15 -6.88
N ALA A 72 -22.45 29.86 -6.05
CA ALA A 72 -23.86 30.04 -6.34
C ALA A 72 -24.29 31.50 -6.15
#